data_AF-A0A969C380-F1
#
_entry.id   AF-A0A969C380-F1
#
_cell.length_a   1.000
_cell.length_b   1.000
_cell.length_c   1.000
_cell.angle_alpha   90.00
_cell.angle_beta   90.00
_cell.angle_gamma   90.00
#
_symmetry.space_group_name_H-M   'P 1'
#
loop_
_entity.id
_entity.type
_entity.pdbx_description
1 polymer ?
#
loop_
_entity_poly.entity_id
_entity_poly.type
_entity_poly.pdbx_seq_one_letter_code
_entity_poly.pdbx_strand_id
1 'polypeptide(L)'
;FTNPNFADYSQFIGHGARIANDRQLEELGRLYWFTIEFGLVEHEGNIKAYGAGLLSSFGELEHAFSDKVERRKFDLEEVINQDFSYSDMQKLLYVIPSYAELKEVTRKYIESF
;
A
#
# COMPACT_ATOMS: atom_id res chain seq x y z
N PHE A 1 -6.89 -10.64 5.25
CA PHE A 1 -5.99 -11.04 6.36
C PHE A 1 -5.73 -12.55 6.50
N THR A 2 -6.28 -13.43 5.66
CA THR A 2 -5.99 -14.88 5.75
C THR A 2 -4.70 -15.31 5.03
N ASN A 3 -4.09 -14.42 4.25
CA ASN A 3 -2.75 -14.63 3.69
C ASN A 3 -1.69 -14.29 4.76
N PRO A 4 -0.76 -15.20 5.10
CA PRO A 4 0.19 -14.99 6.18
C PRO A 4 1.14 -13.82 5.94
N ASN A 5 1.66 -13.66 4.72
CA ASN A 5 2.56 -12.55 4.42
C ASN A 5 1.86 -11.19 4.55
N PHE A 6 0.59 -11.12 4.11
CA PHE A 6 -0.20 -9.90 4.26
C PHE A 6 -0.56 -9.63 5.73
N ALA A 7 -0.88 -10.67 6.50
CA ALA A 7 -1.15 -10.53 7.94
C ALA A 7 0.09 -10.04 8.71
N ASP A 8 1.25 -10.64 8.45
CA ASP A 8 2.53 -10.23 9.04
C ASP A 8 2.85 -8.77 8.68
N TYR A 9 2.68 -8.40 7.40
CA TYR A 9 2.86 -7.03 6.94
C TYR A 9 1.98 -6.04 7.73
N SER A 10 0.68 -6.32 7.86
CA SER A 10 -0.22 -5.47 8.66
C SER A 10 0.17 -5.39 10.13
N GLN A 11 0.68 -6.49 10.70
CA GLN A 11 1.18 -6.50 12.08
C GLN A 11 2.44 -5.65 12.22
N PHE A 12 3.37 -5.70 11.27
CA PHE A 12 4.57 -4.88 11.28
C PHE A 12 4.21 -3.40 11.26
N ILE A 13 3.31 -2.95 10.38
CA ILE A 13 2.82 -1.56 10.38
C ILE A 13 2.33 -1.14 11.77
N GLY A 14 1.50 -1.97 12.41
CA GLY A 14 1.01 -1.71 13.77
C GLY A 14 2.12 -1.68 14.83
N HIS A 15 3.14 -2.53 14.72
CA HIS A 15 4.29 -2.52 15.61
C HIS A 15 5.13 -1.24 15.43
N GLY A 16 5.41 -0.87 14.18
CA GLY A 16 6.14 0.34 13.82
C GLY A 16 5.44 1.59 14.34
N ALA A 17 4.12 1.68 14.18
CA ALA A 17 3.33 2.82 14.65
C ALA A 17 3.44 3.06 16.16
N ARG A 18 3.71 2.02 16.96
CA ARG A 18 3.89 2.13 18.42
C ARG A 18 5.22 2.77 18.82
N ILE A 19 6.25 2.63 17.99
CA ILE A 19 7.63 3.09 18.28
C ILE A 19 8.06 4.28 17.44
N ALA A 20 7.30 4.61 16.39
CA ALA A 20 7.56 5.69 15.46
C ALA A 20 7.50 7.07 16.13
N ASN A 21 8.37 7.98 15.69
CA ASN A 21 8.17 9.42 15.87
C ASN A 21 7.09 9.95 14.90
N ASP A 22 6.71 11.21 15.03
CA ASP A 22 5.62 11.80 14.23
C ASP A 22 5.85 11.67 12.72
N ARG A 23 7.08 11.91 12.25
CA ARG A 23 7.43 11.78 10.82
C ARG A 23 7.30 10.33 10.34
N GLN A 24 7.84 9.39 11.10
CA GLN A 24 7.75 7.96 10.80
C GLN A 24 6.30 7.47 10.83
N LEU A 25 5.46 8.03 11.70
CA LEU A 25 4.05 7.68 11.78
C LEU A 25 3.28 8.14 10.52
N GLU A 26 3.59 9.33 9.99
CA GLU A 26 3.04 9.81 8.72
C GLU A 26 3.48 8.92 7.54
N GLU A 27 4.76 8.55 7.48
CA GLU A 27 5.32 7.65 6.47
C GLU A 27 4.63 6.27 6.51
N LEU A 28 4.41 5.71 7.71
CA LEU A 28 3.63 4.48 7.89
C LEU A 28 2.17 4.64 7.46
N GLY A 29 1.56 5.81 7.69
CA GLY A 29 0.22 6.14 7.24
C GLY A 29 0.10 6.10 5.71
N ARG A 30 1.09 6.66 5.00
CA ARG A 30 1.16 6.59 3.53
C ARG A 30 1.36 5.16 3.04
N LEU A 31 2.26 4.39 3.69
CA LEU A 31 2.41 2.96 3.41
C LEU A 31 1.08 2.21 3.55
N TYR A 32 0.37 2.42 4.66
CA TYR A 32 -0.94 1.82 4.91
C TYR A 32 -1.94 2.19 3.80
N TRP A 33 -2.02 3.48 3.44
CA TRP A 33 -2.94 3.98 2.42
C TRP A 33 -2.68 3.34 1.05
N PHE A 34 -1.45 3.41 0.56
CA PHE A 34 -1.10 2.91 -0.78
C PHE A 34 -0.98 1.39 -0.89
N THR A 35 -1.23 0.65 0.20
CA THR A 35 -1.17 -0.80 0.20
C THR A 35 -2.45 -1.43 0.75
N ILE A 36 -2.73 -1.30 2.04
CA ILE A 36 -3.86 -1.97 2.70
C ILE A 36 -5.18 -1.40 2.19
N GLU A 37 -5.26 -0.08 1.98
CA GLU A 37 -6.49 0.56 1.49
C GLU A 37 -6.57 0.57 -0.04
N PHE A 38 -5.51 0.98 -0.74
CA PHE A 38 -5.53 1.20 -2.19
C PHE A 38 -4.43 0.48 -2.96
N GLY A 39 -3.94 -0.67 -2.47
CA GLY A 39 -2.86 -1.41 -3.12
C GLY A 39 -3.28 -2.26 -4.34
N LEU A 40 -2.35 -2.35 -5.29
CA LEU A 40 -2.40 -3.25 -6.44
C LEU A 40 -1.26 -4.27 -6.37
N VAL A 41 -1.44 -5.46 -6.95
CA VAL A 41 -0.45 -6.54 -6.93
C VAL A 41 -0.27 -7.16 -8.32
N GLU A 42 0.97 -7.48 -8.69
CA GLU A 42 1.26 -8.30 -9.86
C GLU A 42 0.90 -9.76 -9.59
N HIS A 43 0.18 -10.39 -10.52
CA HIS A 43 -0.21 -11.79 -10.42
C HIS A 43 -0.40 -12.39 -11.81
N GLU A 44 0.42 -13.41 -12.13
CA GLU A 44 0.35 -14.14 -13.40
C GLU A 44 0.38 -13.22 -14.63
N GLY A 45 1.27 -12.21 -14.61
CA GLY A 45 1.42 -11.24 -15.70
C GLY A 45 0.33 -10.18 -15.77
N ASN A 46 -0.61 -10.15 -14.82
CA ASN A 46 -1.68 -9.17 -14.74
C ASN A 46 -1.56 -8.33 -13.45
N ILE A 47 -2.17 -7.14 -13.45
CA ILE A 47 -2.32 -6.31 -12.25
C ILE A 47 -3.69 -6.61 -11.64
N LYS A 48 -3.74 -6.88 -10.34
CA LYS A 48 -4.98 -7.13 -9.59
C LYS A 48 -5.09 -6.17 -8.40
N ALA A 49 -6.31 -5.78 -8.05
CA ALA A 49 -6.55 -5.01 -6.83
C ALA A 49 -6.57 -5.94 -5.60
N TYR A 50 -6.01 -5.46 -4.49
CA TYR A 50 -6.14 -6.12 -3.19
C TYR A 50 -6.48 -5.15 -2.06
N GLY A 51 -6.29 -3.84 -2.27
CA GLY A 51 -6.62 -2.80 -1.30
C GLY A 51 -8.10 -2.84 -0.92
N ALA A 52 -8.41 -2.71 0.37
CA ALA A 52 -9.76 -2.78 0.90
C ALA A 52 -10.69 -1.70 0.34
N GLY A 53 -10.21 -0.47 0.17
CA GLY A 53 -10.92 0.63 -0.46
C GLY A 53 -11.33 0.34 -1.89
N LEU A 54 -10.43 -0.26 -2.69
CA LEU A 54 -10.73 -0.70 -4.05
C LEU A 54 -11.75 -1.85 -4.06
N LEU A 55 -11.56 -2.87 -3.22
CA LEU A 55 -12.40 -4.07 -3.22
C LEU A 55 -13.82 -3.83 -2.69
N SER A 56 -14.02 -2.76 -1.91
CA SER A 56 -15.31 -2.41 -1.32
C SER A 56 -16.08 -1.35 -2.11
N SER A 57 -15.46 -0.72 -3.11
CA SER A 57 -16.07 0.36 -3.91
C SER A 57 -15.95 0.06 -5.39
N PHE A 58 -17.09 -0.24 -6.03
CA PHE A 58 -17.13 -0.50 -7.48
C PHE A 58 -16.58 0.67 -8.30
N GLY A 59 -16.92 1.91 -7.89
CA GLY A 59 -16.47 3.11 -8.61
C GLY A 59 -14.95 3.34 -8.51
N GLU A 60 -14.35 3.10 -7.34
CA GLU A 60 -12.89 3.16 -7.18
C GLU A 60 -12.20 2.03 -7.93
N LEU A 61 -12.77 0.81 -7.91
CA LEU A 61 -12.21 -0.31 -8.66
C LEU A 61 -12.20 -0.03 -10.17
N GLU A 62 -13.30 0.46 -10.74
CA GLU A 62 -13.35 0.85 -12.15
C GLU A 62 -12.37 2.01 -12.45
N HIS A 63 -12.30 3.00 -11.56
CA HIS A 63 -11.38 4.13 -11.69
C HIS A 63 -9.92 3.68 -11.72
N ALA A 64 -9.50 2.81 -10.79
CA ALA A 64 -8.14 2.30 -10.64
C ALA A 64 -7.57 1.65 -11.91
N PHE A 65 -8.43 1.05 -12.73
CA PHE A 65 -8.04 0.39 -13.98
C PHE A 65 -8.33 1.23 -15.24
N SER A 66 -8.83 2.45 -15.08
CA SER A 66 -9.00 3.41 -16.17
C SER A 66 -7.68 4.09 -16.56
N ASP A 67 -7.68 4.82 -17.68
CA ASP A 67 -6.54 5.62 -18.15
C ASP A 67 -6.32 6.90 -17.34
N LYS A 68 -7.18 7.17 -16.35
CA LYS A 68 -7.08 8.36 -15.47
C LYS A 68 -6.17 8.14 -14.26
N VAL A 69 -5.77 6.89 -14.02
CA VAL A 69 -4.98 6.49 -12.85
C VAL A 69 -3.61 6.02 -13.29
N GLU A 70 -2.59 6.69 -12.77
CA GLU A 70 -1.21 6.25 -12.92
C GLU A 70 -0.95 5.04 -12.02
N ARG A 71 -0.31 4.01 -12.58
CA ARG A 71 0.03 2.77 -11.86
C ARG A 71 1.55 2.60 -11.91
N ARG A 72 2.23 2.85 -10.79
CA ARG A 72 3.68 2.73 -10.68
C ARG A 72 4.06 1.42 -9.99
N LYS A 73 5.28 0.95 -10.24
CA LYS A 73 5.86 -0.12 -9.41
C LYS A 73 6.05 0.41 -8.00
N PHE A 74 5.84 -0.45 -7.01
CA PHE A 74 6.08 -0.11 -5.62
C PHE A 74 7.56 0.26 -5.40
N ASP A 75 7.79 1.44 -4.85
CA ASP A 75 9.07 1.92 -4.36
C ASP A 75 8.83 2.52 -2.97
N LEU A 76 9.62 2.08 -1.98
CA LEU A 76 9.40 2.48 -0.59
C LEU A 76 9.59 3.99 -0.40
N GLU A 77 10.65 4.56 -0.97
CA GLU A 77 11.00 5.97 -0.82
C GLU A 77 9.95 6.86 -1.51
N GLU A 78 9.45 6.47 -2.68
CA GLU A 78 8.34 7.19 -3.31
C GLU A 78 7.08 7.13 -2.45
N VAL A 79 6.69 5.93 -1.99
CA VAL A 79 5.43 5.73 -1.24
C VAL A 79 5.40 6.52 0.06
N ILE A 80 6.48 6.48 0.85
CA ILE A 80 6.52 7.18 2.15
C ILE A 80 6.57 8.71 2.00
N ASN A 81 6.87 9.22 0.80
CA ASN A 81 6.88 10.65 0.49
C ASN A 81 5.68 11.08 -0.38
N GLN A 82 4.80 10.16 -0.77
CA GLN A 82 3.67 10.44 -1.64
C GLN A 82 2.45 10.94 -0.84
N ASP A 83 1.95 12.11 -1.20
CA ASP A 83 0.70 12.63 -0.66
C ASP A 83 -0.53 11.99 -1.32
N PHE A 84 -1.63 11.95 -0.56
CA PHE A 84 -2.91 11.40 -0.99
C PHE A 84 -4.10 12.23 -0.46
N SER A 85 -5.29 12.00 -1.02
CA SER A 85 -6.53 12.64 -0.61
C SER A 85 -7.52 11.57 -0.12
N TYR A 86 -8.16 11.85 1.01
CA TYR A 86 -9.25 11.02 1.55
C TYR A 86 -10.60 11.28 0.85
N SER A 87 -10.74 12.42 0.18
CA SER A 87 -12.02 12.88 -0.38
C SER A 87 -12.13 12.66 -1.89
N ASP A 88 -11.00 12.50 -2.56
CA ASP A 88 -10.94 12.36 -4.01
C ASP A 88 -10.62 10.92 -4.43
N MET A 89 -11.00 10.57 -5.66
CA MET A 89 -10.57 9.31 -6.26
C MET A 89 -9.06 9.27 -6.46
N GLN A 90 -8.48 8.08 -6.31
CA GLN A 90 -7.02 7.93 -6.37
C GLN A 90 -6.48 8.15 -7.78
N LYS A 91 -5.56 9.10 -7.93
CA LYS A 91 -4.91 9.42 -9.23
C LYS A 91 -3.64 8.61 -9.49
N LEU A 92 -3.04 8.07 -8.43
CA LEU A 92 -1.81 7.30 -8.45
C LEU A 92 -1.95 6.11 -7.50
N LEU A 93 -1.62 4.92 -7.99
CA LEU A 93 -1.59 3.68 -7.23
C LEU A 93 -0.25 2.98 -7.43
N TYR A 94 0.15 2.19 -6.42
CA TYR A 94 1.38 1.41 -6.46
C TYR A 94 1.08 -0.08 -6.60
N VAL A 95 1.86 -0.72 -7.47
CA VAL A 95 1.78 -2.15 -7.79
C VAL A 95 2.92 -2.87 -7.08
N ILE A 96 2.59 -3.67 -6.07
CA ILE A 96 3.57 -4.53 -5.39
C ILE A 96 3.83 -5.79 -6.24
N PRO A 97 5.06 -6.30 -6.26
CA PRO A 97 5.38 -7.55 -6.96
C PRO A 97 4.83 -8.78 -6.20
N SER A 98 4.82 -8.74 -4.86
CA SER A 98 4.20 -9.77 -4.02
C SER A 98 3.99 -9.30 -2.58
N TYR A 99 3.10 -9.96 -1.84
CA TYR A 99 2.96 -9.71 -0.40
C TYR A 99 4.22 -10.05 0.40
N ALA A 100 5.01 -11.02 -0.06
CA ALA A 100 6.24 -11.41 0.62
C ALA A 100 7.29 -10.28 0.52
N GLU A 101 7.44 -9.69 -0.66
CA GLU A 101 8.37 -8.58 -0.86
C GLU A 101 7.93 -7.32 -0.11
N LEU A 102 6.64 -6.96 -0.20
CA LEU A 102 6.08 -5.86 0.59
C LEU A 102 6.38 -6.04 2.08
N LYS A 103 6.10 -7.23 2.63
CA LYS A 103 6.39 -7.57 4.03
C LYS A 103 7.87 -7.38 4.37
N GLU A 104 8.79 -7.92 3.57
CA GLU A 104 10.22 -7.85 3.87
C GLU A 104 10.78 -6.43 3.79
N VAL A 105 10.35 -5.65 2.80
CA VAL A 105 10.75 -4.24 2.66
C VAL A 105 10.27 -3.44 3.88
N THR A 106 8.99 -3.59 4.25
CA THR A 106 8.43 -2.87 5.40
C THR A 106 9.03 -3.31 6.72
N ARG A 107 9.31 -4.61 6.91
CA ARG A 107 9.99 -5.11 8.12
C ARG A 107 11.36 -4.43 8.29
N LYS A 108 12.18 -4.39 7.25
CA LYS A 108 13.49 -3.73 7.28
C LYS A 108 13.38 -2.24 7.53
N TYR A 109 12.37 -1.59 6.96
CA TYR A 109 12.10 -0.17 7.20
C TYR A 109 11.83 0.09 8.68
N ILE A 110 10.95 -0.68 9.29
CA ILE A 110 10.59 -0.54 10.71
C ILE A 110 11.75 -0.90 11.63
N GLU A 111 12.59 -1.88 11.26
CA GLU A 111 13.81 -2.20 12.00
C GLU A 111 14.85 -1.06 12.00
N SER A 112 14.72 -0.09 11.10
CA SER A 112 15.61 1.08 11.03
C SER A 112 15.11 2.29 11.82
N PHE A 113 13.96 2.18 12.48
CA PHE A 113 13.32 3.27 13.20
C PHE A 113 14.12 3.77 14.41
#